data_AF-A0A179UBS4-F1
#
_entry.id   AF-A0A179UBS4-F1
#
_cell.length_a   1.000
_cell.length_b   1.000
_cell.length_c   1.000
_cell.angle_alpha   90.00
_cell.angle_beta   90.00
_cell.angle_gamma   90.00
#
_symmetry.space_group_name_H-M   'P 1'
#
loop_
_entity.id
_entity.type
_entity.pdbx_description
1 polymer ?
#
loop_
_entity_poly.entity_id
_entity_poly.type
_entity_poly.pdbx_seq_one_letter_code
_entity_poly.pdbx_strand_id
1 'polypeptide(L)'
;MGLYSIPADEPYMQIILPRAALKEGYVMNSLLAAAAVDLALSSNESESATYLCAALEYSNKASAGFRSQLENINQDNLHLLYHLAALSAIMQFVLPNRHQTILERVEIFFNLMLGAFSIAMFNIKWLTDAPCSSRDILKYMPLSLDILDSDTIAALEKLSTVARQIRVPASSPMAIYAGDETSLASEEYLLTLAQLKYSFREDACGRVKGYFLSMIGIGGREFLTAIKKREPMALFMLMYLGVLMDRASKDYMSWWVGLAGRELIEEVSGLLEHSSISQIPEGREGMSWTRQQVGLAPLTTNDAIEEQACCSLSELSLAFPVAM
;
A
#
# COMPACT_ATOMS: atom_id res chain seq x y z
N MET A 1 5.18 -14.92 -16.00
CA MET A 1 4.45 -13.99 -15.12
C MET A 1 4.54 -14.48 -13.68
N GLY A 2 5.44 -13.89 -12.90
CA GLY A 2 5.57 -14.16 -11.47
C GLY A 2 4.54 -13.35 -10.69
N LEU A 3 3.27 -13.76 -10.70
CA LEU A 3 2.20 -13.11 -9.93
C LEU A 3 1.74 -14.07 -8.84
N TYR A 4 2.64 -14.42 -7.93
CA TYR A 4 2.25 -15.22 -6.78
C TYR A 4 3.01 -14.86 -5.51
N SER A 5 2.36 -15.06 -4.37
CA SER A 5 2.83 -14.64 -3.07
C SER A 5 3.70 -15.70 -2.39
N ILE A 6 3.40 -16.98 -2.62
CA ILE A 6 4.17 -18.12 -2.10
C ILE A 6 4.27 -19.24 -3.13
N PRO A 7 5.28 -20.15 -3.05
CA PRO A 7 5.42 -21.24 -4.03
C PRO A 7 4.16 -22.11 -4.20
N ALA A 8 3.34 -22.26 -3.15
CA ALA A 8 2.09 -23.02 -3.19
C ALA A 8 1.02 -22.43 -4.13
N ASP A 9 1.14 -21.17 -4.55
CA ASP A 9 0.28 -20.55 -5.55
C ASP A 9 0.56 -21.05 -6.97
N GLU A 10 1.77 -21.54 -7.25
CA GLU A 10 2.21 -21.85 -8.61
C GLU A 10 1.27 -22.83 -9.34
N PRO A 11 0.84 -23.96 -8.73
CA PRO A 11 -0.10 -24.87 -9.40
C PRO A 11 -1.45 -24.22 -9.68
N TYR A 12 -1.91 -23.34 -8.79
CA TYR A 12 -3.17 -22.62 -8.99
C TYR A 12 -3.06 -21.69 -10.20
N MET A 13 -2.00 -20.88 -10.25
CA MET A 13 -1.79 -19.90 -11.31
C MET A 13 -1.47 -20.52 -12.67
N GLN A 14 -0.67 -21.60 -12.73
CA GLN A 14 -0.24 -22.19 -13.99
C GLN A 14 -1.20 -23.26 -14.53
N ILE A 15 -2.03 -23.87 -13.68
CA ILE A 15 -2.85 -25.03 -14.07
C ILE A 15 -4.33 -24.76 -13.85
N ILE A 16 -4.74 -24.40 -12.63
CA ILE A 16 -6.16 -24.29 -12.28
C ILE A 16 -6.80 -23.09 -12.98
N LEU A 17 -6.16 -21.93 -12.90
CA LEU A 17 -6.70 -20.69 -13.45
C LEU A 17 -6.81 -20.72 -14.99
N PRO A 18 -5.82 -21.20 -15.77
CA PRO A 18 -5.97 -21.39 -17.21
C PRO A 18 -7.03 -22.43 -17.60
N ARG A 19 -7.17 -23.51 -16.83
CA ARG A 19 -8.25 -24.49 -17.06
C ARG A 19 -9.63 -23.91 -16.79
N ALA A 20 -9.76 -23.05 -15.79
CA ALA A 20 -11.00 -22.30 -15.54
C ALA A 20 -11.28 -21.31 -16.68
N ALA A 21 -10.26 -20.64 -17.21
CA ALA A 21 -10.40 -19.75 -18.38
C ALA A 21 -10.99 -20.44 -19.61
N LEU A 22 -10.65 -21.72 -19.85
CA LEU A 22 -11.22 -22.48 -20.97
C LEU A 22 -12.73 -22.77 -20.80
N LYS A 23 -13.26 -22.68 -19.58
CA LYS A 23 -14.67 -22.93 -19.27
C LYS A 23 -15.47 -21.64 -19.12
N GLU A 24 -14.84 -20.62 -18.55
CA GLU A 24 -15.48 -19.38 -18.11
C GLU A 24 -14.92 -18.17 -18.86
N GLY A 25 -15.76 -17.56 -19.71
CA GLY A 25 -15.32 -16.46 -20.56
C GLY A 25 -14.77 -15.23 -19.81
N TYR A 26 -15.31 -14.92 -18.63
CA TYR A 26 -14.82 -13.78 -17.84
C TYR A 26 -13.41 -14.02 -17.28
N VAL A 27 -13.10 -15.28 -16.92
CA VAL A 27 -11.76 -15.68 -16.47
C VAL A 27 -10.77 -15.56 -17.62
N MET A 28 -11.12 -16.07 -18.81
CA MET A 28 -10.28 -15.92 -20.01
C MET A 28 -9.99 -14.46 -20.33
N ASN A 29 -11.02 -13.63 -20.41
CA ASN A 29 -10.85 -12.21 -20.70
C ASN A 29 -9.99 -11.51 -19.63
N SER A 30 -10.10 -11.89 -18.35
CA SER A 30 -9.26 -11.30 -17.30
C SER A 30 -7.77 -11.66 -17.47
N LEU A 31 -7.48 -12.92 -17.84
CA LEU A 31 -6.10 -13.36 -18.10
C LEU A 31 -5.52 -12.71 -19.35
N LEU A 32 -6.30 -12.59 -20.42
CA LEU A 32 -5.88 -11.91 -21.65
C LEU A 32 -5.66 -10.41 -21.42
N ALA A 33 -6.48 -9.77 -20.60
CA ALA A 33 -6.27 -8.38 -20.20
C ALA A 33 -4.94 -8.21 -19.45
N ALA A 34 -4.69 -9.06 -18.45
CA ALA A 34 -3.44 -9.04 -17.69
C ALA A 34 -2.21 -9.29 -18.57
N ALA A 35 -2.28 -10.27 -19.48
CA ALA A 35 -1.20 -10.55 -20.43
C ALA A 35 -0.97 -9.38 -21.40
N ALA A 36 -2.04 -8.73 -21.87
CA ALA A 36 -1.92 -7.55 -22.72
C ALA A 36 -1.29 -6.35 -21.98
N VAL A 37 -1.59 -6.15 -20.69
CA VAL A 37 -0.91 -5.12 -19.87
C VAL A 37 0.58 -5.43 -19.75
N ASP A 38 0.96 -6.66 -19.42
CA ASP A 38 2.37 -7.08 -19.32
C ASP A 38 3.12 -6.86 -20.64
N LEU A 39 2.54 -7.29 -21.75
CA LEU A 39 3.10 -7.06 -23.09
C LEU A 39 3.20 -5.57 -23.43
N ALA A 40 2.21 -4.75 -23.07
CA ALA A 40 2.25 -3.32 -23.33
C ALA A 40 3.44 -2.63 -22.66
N LEU A 41 3.85 -3.11 -21.48
CA LEU A 41 4.95 -2.54 -20.70
C LEU A 41 6.33 -3.04 -21.15
N SER A 42 6.39 -4.22 -21.75
CA SER A 42 7.63 -4.79 -22.28
C SER A 42 7.90 -4.45 -23.75
N SER A 43 6.94 -3.84 -24.46
CA SER A 43 7.01 -3.58 -25.90
C SER A 43 7.50 -2.17 -26.25
N ASN A 44 7.85 -1.95 -27.52
CA ASN A 44 8.10 -0.60 -28.04
C ASN A 44 6.81 0.25 -28.07
N GLU A 45 6.94 1.57 -28.25
CA GLU A 45 5.83 2.52 -28.15
C GLU A 45 4.66 2.22 -29.13
N SER A 46 4.98 1.78 -30.35
CA SER A 46 3.95 1.46 -31.36
C SER A 46 3.14 0.21 -31.00
N GLU A 47 3.80 -0.84 -30.51
CA GLU A 47 3.15 -2.08 -30.09
C GLU A 47 2.43 -1.92 -28.74
N SER A 48 2.99 -1.11 -27.83
CA SER A 48 2.42 -0.80 -26.52
C SER A 48 0.99 -0.28 -26.64
N ALA A 49 0.74 0.69 -27.53
CA ALA A 49 -0.60 1.23 -27.75
C ALA A 49 -1.62 0.16 -28.18
N THR A 50 -1.19 -0.79 -29.03
CA THR A 50 -2.04 -1.88 -29.50
C THR A 50 -2.41 -2.82 -28.35
N TYR A 51 -1.44 -3.19 -27.52
CA TYR A 51 -1.68 -4.04 -26.36
C TYR A 51 -2.51 -3.34 -25.28
N LEU A 52 -2.36 -2.03 -25.07
CA LEU A 52 -3.23 -1.25 -24.17
C LEU A 52 -4.69 -1.25 -24.65
N CYS A 53 -4.93 -1.08 -25.95
CA CYS A 53 -6.27 -1.21 -26.53
C CYS A 53 -6.87 -2.61 -26.28
N ALA A 54 -6.09 -3.66 -26.51
CA ALA A 54 -6.51 -5.03 -26.24
C ALA A 54 -6.80 -5.26 -24.74
N ALA A 55 -5.94 -4.74 -23.86
CA ALA A 55 -6.11 -4.83 -22.41
C ALA A 55 -7.43 -4.18 -21.97
N LEU A 56 -7.77 -3.00 -22.50
CA LEU A 56 -9.03 -2.32 -22.23
C LEU A 56 -10.24 -3.12 -22.74
N GLU A 57 -10.16 -3.64 -23.96
CA GLU A 57 -11.24 -4.45 -24.55
C GLU A 57 -11.50 -5.71 -23.70
N TYR A 58 -10.46 -6.46 -23.37
CA TYR A 58 -10.57 -7.66 -22.56
C TYR A 58 -11.00 -7.34 -21.12
N SER A 59 -10.54 -6.23 -20.52
CA SER A 59 -10.97 -5.80 -19.18
C SER A 59 -12.47 -5.47 -19.16
N ASN A 60 -13.00 -4.83 -20.20
CA ASN A 60 -14.42 -4.54 -20.32
C ASN A 60 -15.28 -5.82 -20.44
N LYS A 61 -14.85 -6.78 -21.28
CA LYS A 61 -15.51 -8.08 -21.41
C LYS A 61 -15.46 -8.88 -20.11
N ALA A 62 -14.30 -8.93 -19.46
CA ALA A 62 -14.10 -9.56 -18.17
C ALA A 62 -15.04 -8.96 -17.11
N SER A 63 -15.09 -7.63 -17.03
CA SER A 63 -15.91 -6.90 -16.04
C SER A 63 -17.41 -7.14 -16.21
N ALA A 64 -17.90 -7.33 -17.44
CA ALA A 64 -19.31 -7.65 -17.68
C ALA A 64 -19.68 -9.04 -17.15
N GLY A 65 -18.88 -10.07 -17.50
CA GLY A 65 -19.11 -11.43 -17.01
C GLY A 65 -18.86 -11.57 -15.51
N PHE A 66 -17.84 -10.90 -14.99
CA PHE A 66 -17.52 -10.85 -13.56
C PHE A 66 -18.68 -10.29 -12.73
N ARG A 67 -19.29 -9.19 -13.15
CA ARG A 67 -20.46 -8.59 -12.45
C ARG A 67 -21.64 -9.54 -12.38
N SER A 68 -21.92 -10.28 -13.45
CA SER A 68 -22.98 -11.29 -13.45
C SER A 68 -22.72 -12.42 -12.45
N GLN A 69 -21.45 -12.79 -12.23
CA GLN A 69 -21.08 -13.81 -11.26
C GLN A 69 -21.13 -13.33 -9.80
N LEU A 70 -20.97 -12.02 -9.55
CA LEU A 70 -21.11 -11.45 -8.20
C LEU A 70 -22.52 -11.58 -7.62
N GLU A 71 -23.55 -11.70 -8.47
CA GLU A 71 -24.93 -11.94 -8.02
C GLU A 71 -25.13 -13.36 -7.48
N ASN A 72 -24.23 -14.30 -7.78
CA ASN A 72 -24.32 -15.71 -7.41
C ASN A 72 -22.97 -16.27 -6.94
N ILE A 73 -22.41 -15.66 -5.90
CA ILE A 73 -21.18 -16.14 -5.25
C ILE A 73 -21.47 -17.48 -4.54
N ASN A 74 -20.67 -18.50 -4.86
CA ASN A 74 -20.77 -19.84 -4.29
C ASN A 74 -19.38 -20.44 -4.02
N GLN A 75 -19.35 -21.65 -3.48
CA GLN A 75 -18.10 -22.33 -3.09
C GLN A 75 -17.15 -22.57 -4.28
N ASP A 76 -17.68 -22.76 -5.49
CA ASP A 76 -16.88 -23.09 -6.67
C ASP A 76 -16.29 -21.85 -7.35
N ASN A 77 -16.96 -20.70 -7.31
CA ASN A 77 -16.51 -19.49 -8.01
C ASN A 77 -15.83 -18.43 -7.12
N LEU A 78 -16.03 -18.46 -5.79
CA LEU A 78 -15.54 -17.41 -4.89
C LEU A 78 -14.03 -17.16 -5.02
N HIS A 79 -13.25 -18.24 -5.07
CA HIS A 79 -11.80 -18.15 -5.19
C HIS A 79 -11.35 -17.55 -6.53
N LEU A 80 -12.04 -17.85 -7.64
CA LEU A 80 -11.79 -17.22 -8.94
C LEU A 80 -12.11 -15.73 -8.89
N LEU A 81 -13.27 -15.37 -8.35
CA LEU A 81 -13.70 -13.98 -8.25
C LEU A 81 -12.74 -13.14 -7.40
N TYR A 82 -12.28 -13.68 -6.27
CA TYR A 82 -11.28 -13.04 -5.43
C TYR A 82 -9.97 -12.77 -6.19
N HIS A 83 -9.38 -13.79 -6.82
CA HIS A 83 -8.09 -13.65 -7.52
C HIS A 83 -8.20 -12.73 -8.73
N LEU A 84 -9.30 -12.77 -9.48
CA LEU A 84 -9.50 -11.90 -10.63
C LEU A 84 -9.75 -10.44 -10.24
N ALA A 85 -10.46 -10.20 -9.12
CA ALA A 85 -10.60 -8.85 -8.57
C ALA A 85 -9.24 -8.28 -8.13
N ALA A 86 -8.42 -9.08 -7.44
CA ALA A 86 -7.07 -8.67 -7.05
C ALA A 86 -6.16 -8.42 -8.26
N LEU A 87 -6.20 -9.32 -9.25
CA LEU A 87 -5.46 -9.16 -10.51
C LEU A 87 -5.87 -7.88 -11.24
N SER A 88 -7.18 -7.61 -11.33
CA SER A 88 -7.70 -6.39 -11.94
C SER A 88 -7.22 -5.14 -11.20
N ALA A 89 -7.14 -5.16 -9.87
CA ALA A 89 -6.61 -4.06 -9.09
C ALA A 89 -5.14 -3.78 -9.43
N ILE A 90 -4.31 -4.84 -9.48
CA ILE A 90 -2.90 -4.75 -9.85
C ILE A 90 -2.75 -4.17 -11.25
N MET A 91 -3.48 -4.71 -12.23
CA MET A 91 -3.38 -4.24 -13.62
C MET A 91 -3.82 -2.77 -13.76
N GLN A 92 -4.90 -2.38 -13.08
CA GLN A 92 -5.35 -0.98 -13.04
C GLN A 92 -4.31 -0.05 -12.41
N PHE A 93 -3.58 -0.52 -11.39
CA PHE A 93 -2.53 0.24 -10.75
C PHE A 93 -1.34 0.47 -11.68
N VAL A 94 -0.95 -0.55 -12.44
CA VAL A 94 0.19 -0.48 -13.37
C VAL A 94 -0.08 0.41 -14.58
N LEU A 95 -1.32 0.47 -15.05
CA LEU A 95 -1.68 1.24 -16.24
C LEU A 95 -1.27 2.73 -16.08
N PRO A 96 -0.57 3.31 -17.08
CA PRO A 96 -0.12 4.69 -17.01
C PRO A 96 -1.33 5.64 -17.04
N ASN A 97 -1.40 6.54 -16.06
CA ASN A 97 -2.40 7.61 -16.03
C ASN A 97 -1.74 8.95 -15.73
N ARG A 98 -1.57 9.78 -16.78
CA ARG A 98 -0.90 11.09 -16.68
C ARG A 98 -1.70 12.15 -15.91
N HIS A 99 -2.98 11.89 -15.64
CA HIS A 99 -3.87 12.84 -14.97
C HIS A 99 -3.98 12.60 -13.47
N GLN A 100 -3.41 11.51 -12.95
CA GLN A 100 -3.54 11.12 -11.54
C GLN A 100 -2.20 11.21 -10.83
N THR A 101 -2.22 11.69 -9.59
CA THR A 101 -1.04 11.58 -8.71
C THR A 101 -0.83 10.13 -8.27
N ILE A 102 0.35 9.81 -7.72
CA ILE A 102 0.59 8.44 -7.25
C ILE A 102 -0.30 8.13 -6.03
N LEU A 103 -0.58 9.12 -5.19
CA LEU A 103 -1.52 8.96 -4.07
C LEU A 103 -2.93 8.61 -4.56
N GLU A 104 -3.45 9.29 -5.59
CA GLU A 104 -4.75 8.97 -6.18
C GLU A 104 -4.78 7.56 -6.81
N ARG A 105 -3.68 7.14 -7.46
CA ARG A 105 -3.54 5.77 -7.98
C ARG A 105 -3.57 4.73 -6.85
N VAL A 106 -2.89 5.00 -5.74
CA VAL A 106 -2.90 4.14 -4.54
C VAL A 106 -4.29 4.07 -3.92
N GLU A 107 -5.05 5.17 -3.87
CA GLU A 107 -6.44 5.15 -3.38
C GLU A 107 -7.36 4.27 -4.24
N ILE A 108 -7.23 4.36 -5.56
CA ILE A 108 -8.00 3.54 -6.50
C ILE A 108 -7.62 2.07 -6.30
N PHE A 109 -6.32 1.78 -6.22
CA PHE A 109 -5.82 0.44 -5.96
C PHE A 109 -6.36 -0.14 -4.65
N PHE A 110 -6.30 0.62 -3.56
CA PHE A 110 -6.85 0.22 -2.26
C PHE A 110 -8.34 -0.06 -2.35
N ASN A 111 -9.10 0.80 -3.02
CA ASN A 111 -10.53 0.63 -3.18
C ASN A 111 -10.87 -0.68 -3.91
N LEU A 112 -10.15 -1.01 -4.98
CA LEU A 112 -10.34 -2.25 -5.74
C LEU A 112 -9.90 -3.47 -4.93
N MET A 113 -8.78 -3.40 -4.22
CA MET A 113 -8.31 -4.46 -3.33
C MET A 113 -9.28 -4.74 -2.18
N LEU A 114 -9.88 -3.70 -1.59
CA LEU A 114 -10.95 -3.87 -0.59
C LEU A 114 -12.18 -4.57 -1.18
N GLY A 115 -12.47 -4.36 -2.47
CA GLY A 115 -13.47 -5.13 -3.21
C GLY A 115 -13.11 -6.62 -3.27
N ALA A 116 -11.87 -6.95 -3.62
CA ALA A 116 -11.39 -8.33 -3.61
C ALA A 116 -11.48 -8.96 -2.21
N PHE A 117 -11.02 -8.26 -1.16
CA PHE A 117 -11.14 -8.75 0.21
C PHE A 117 -12.59 -8.93 0.65
N SER A 118 -13.52 -8.09 0.19
CA SER A 118 -14.95 -8.26 0.48
C SER A 118 -15.49 -9.58 -0.09
N ILE A 119 -15.03 -9.99 -1.28
CA ILE A 119 -15.37 -11.30 -1.88
C ILE A 119 -14.78 -12.44 -1.07
N ALA A 120 -13.51 -12.34 -0.68
CA ALA A 120 -12.85 -13.34 0.17
C ALA A 120 -13.57 -13.53 1.52
N MET A 121 -13.98 -12.43 2.13
CA MET A 121 -14.66 -12.42 3.44
C MET A 121 -16.14 -12.78 3.37
N PHE A 122 -16.76 -12.79 2.17
CA PHE A 122 -18.13 -13.27 1.99
C PHE A 122 -18.29 -14.68 2.57
N ASN A 123 -17.31 -15.56 2.32
CA ASN A 123 -17.19 -16.83 3.00
C ASN A 123 -15.72 -17.28 3.03
N ILE A 124 -15.02 -16.91 4.10
CA ILE A 124 -13.59 -17.25 4.27
C ILE A 124 -13.34 -18.76 4.32
N LYS A 125 -14.33 -19.56 4.76
CA LYS A 125 -14.23 -21.01 4.77
C LYS A 125 -14.18 -21.56 3.35
N TRP A 126 -15.04 -21.09 2.46
CA TRP A 126 -14.98 -21.48 1.05
C TRP A 126 -13.63 -21.13 0.42
N LEU A 127 -13.05 -19.98 0.74
CA LEU A 127 -11.73 -19.61 0.23
C LEU A 127 -10.61 -20.50 0.78
N THR A 128 -10.67 -20.86 2.05
CA THR A 128 -9.63 -21.70 2.68
C THR A 128 -9.75 -23.19 2.33
N ASP A 129 -10.94 -23.64 1.93
CA ASP A 129 -11.17 -24.98 1.41
C ASP A 129 -10.95 -25.07 -0.12
N ALA A 130 -10.85 -23.93 -0.81
CA ALA A 130 -10.60 -23.86 -2.26
C ALA A 130 -9.19 -24.38 -2.63
N PRO A 131 -8.97 -24.77 -3.90
CA PRO A 131 -7.67 -25.23 -4.39
C PRO A 131 -6.66 -24.09 -4.60
N CYS A 132 -6.59 -23.12 -3.70
CA CYS A 132 -5.64 -22.01 -3.69
C CYS A 132 -4.84 -21.96 -2.38
N SER A 133 -3.78 -21.17 -2.34
CA SER A 133 -2.84 -21.15 -1.21
C SER A 133 -3.31 -20.34 0.00
N SER A 134 -4.51 -19.77 -0.05
CA SER A 134 -5.02 -18.85 0.99
C SER A 134 -5.01 -19.48 2.39
N ARG A 135 -5.27 -20.79 2.49
CA ARG A 135 -5.15 -21.54 3.74
C ARG A 135 -3.71 -21.66 4.24
N ASP A 136 -2.76 -21.82 3.33
CA ASP A 136 -1.35 -21.97 3.67
C ASP A 136 -0.79 -20.65 4.20
N ILE A 137 -1.22 -19.52 3.61
CA ILE A 137 -0.89 -18.16 4.10
C ILE A 137 -1.40 -17.95 5.53
N LEU A 138 -2.63 -18.39 5.84
CA LEU A 138 -3.19 -18.26 7.19
C LEU A 138 -2.53 -19.16 8.23
N LYS A 139 -1.87 -20.24 7.82
CA LYS A 139 -1.17 -21.17 8.72
C LYS A 139 0.22 -20.71 9.10
N TYR A 140 0.73 -19.64 8.48
CA TYR A 140 2.04 -19.13 8.82
C TYR A 140 2.09 -18.65 10.27
N MET A 141 3.01 -19.24 11.04
CA MET A 141 3.18 -18.93 12.46
C MET A 141 3.60 -17.48 12.68
N PRO A 142 3.23 -16.85 13.82
CA PRO A 142 3.67 -15.50 14.15
C PRO A 142 5.20 -15.41 14.16
N LEU A 143 5.76 -14.36 13.53
CA LEU A 143 7.20 -14.09 13.51
C LEU A 143 7.67 -13.42 14.81
N SER A 144 8.90 -13.74 15.25
CA SER A 144 9.57 -13.04 16.37
C SER A 144 9.90 -11.59 15.99
N LEU A 145 10.02 -10.74 17.00
CA LEU A 145 10.52 -9.36 16.88
C LEU A 145 12.00 -9.31 16.48
N ASP A 146 12.78 -10.34 16.84
CA ASP A 146 14.25 -10.36 16.69
C ASP A 146 14.75 -10.42 15.23
N ILE A 147 13.83 -10.56 14.26
CA ILE A 147 14.16 -10.61 12.83
C ILE A 147 14.41 -9.23 12.23
N LEU A 148 13.93 -8.17 12.88
CA LEU A 148 14.09 -6.80 12.40
C LEU A 148 15.44 -6.22 12.81
N ASP A 149 16.06 -5.45 11.91
CA ASP A 149 17.23 -4.66 12.24
C ASP A 149 16.88 -3.50 13.21
N SER A 150 17.88 -3.02 13.94
CA SER A 150 17.69 -1.99 14.96
C SER A 150 17.15 -0.67 14.43
N ASP A 151 17.49 -0.30 13.19
CA ASP A 151 17.03 0.94 12.56
C ASP A 151 15.54 0.85 12.23
N THR A 152 15.09 -0.25 11.62
CA THR A 152 13.67 -0.52 11.40
C THR A 152 12.88 -0.58 12.71
N ILE A 153 13.41 -1.21 13.77
CA ILE A 153 12.76 -1.24 15.08
C ILE A 153 12.58 0.18 15.64
N ALA A 154 13.64 1.00 15.61
CA ALA A 154 13.59 2.37 16.09
C ALA A 154 12.56 3.21 15.32
N ALA A 155 12.48 3.07 14.00
CA ALA A 155 11.48 3.75 13.18
C ALA A 155 10.04 3.34 13.55
N LEU A 156 9.78 2.05 13.73
CA LEU A 156 8.45 1.55 14.13
C LEU A 156 8.03 2.00 15.54
N GLU A 157 9.00 2.18 16.45
CA GLU A 157 8.74 2.77 17.77
C GLU A 157 8.44 4.27 17.71
N LYS A 158 9.10 5.01 16.81
CA LYS A 158 8.76 6.42 16.52
C LYS A 158 7.34 6.54 15.96
N LEU A 159 6.97 5.70 14.99
CA LEU A 159 5.60 5.62 14.47
C LEU A 159 4.56 5.41 15.60
N SER A 160 4.86 4.53 16.53
CA SER A 160 3.97 4.22 17.66
C SER A 160 3.89 5.38 18.65
N THR A 161 5.00 6.07 18.86
CA THR A 161 5.09 7.23 19.74
C THR A 161 4.28 8.40 19.21
N VAL A 162 4.32 8.63 17.89
CA VAL A 162 3.45 9.61 17.22
C VAL A 162 1.98 9.21 17.34
N ALA A 163 1.65 7.93 17.11
CA ALA A 163 0.27 7.43 17.21
C ALA A 163 -0.34 7.64 18.61
N ARG A 164 0.47 7.59 19.67
CA ARG A 164 0.02 7.84 21.06
C ARG A 164 -0.18 9.32 21.39
N GLN A 165 0.29 10.23 20.55
CA GLN A 165 0.23 11.68 20.77
C GLN A 165 -0.82 12.38 19.91
N ILE A 166 -1.17 11.80 18.76
CA ILE A 166 -2.12 12.41 17.82
C ILE A 166 -3.53 11.93 18.09
N ARG A 167 -4.46 12.90 18.07
CA ARG A 167 -5.90 12.63 18.03
C ARG A 167 -6.40 12.67 16.59
N VAL A 168 -7.29 11.74 16.27
CA VAL A 168 -7.90 11.58 14.95
C VAL A 168 -9.43 11.53 15.10
N PRO A 169 -10.20 11.89 14.05
CA PRO A 169 -11.64 11.74 14.08
C PRO A 169 -12.03 10.30 14.36
N ALA A 170 -12.97 10.08 15.29
CA ALA A 170 -13.44 8.73 15.58
C ALA A 170 -14.21 8.15 14.37
N SER A 171 -13.90 6.92 13.95
CA SER A 171 -14.59 6.28 12.81
C SER A 171 -15.81 5.47 13.25
N SER A 172 -15.94 5.15 14.55
CA SER A 172 -17.02 4.33 15.09
C SER A 172 -18.29 5.15 15.40
N PRO A 173 -19.47 4.74 14.93
CA PRO A 173 -20.74 5.37 15.29
C PRO A 173 -20.99 5.42 16.81
N MET A 174 -20.48 4.45 17.58
CA MET A 174 -20.62 4.45 19.05
C MET A 174 -19.84 5.57 19.74
N ALA A 175 -18.69 5.96 19.21
CA ALA A 175 -17.87 7.04 19.78
C ALA A 175 -18.56 8.41 19.62
N ILE A 176 -19.28 8.60 18.52
CA ILE A 176 -20.09 9.79 18.26
C ILE A 176 -21.20 9.94 19.31
N TYR A 177 -21.83 8.85 19.74
CA TYR A 177 -22.85 8.87 20.81
C TYR A 177 -22.27 9.12 22.22
N ALA A 178 -20.99 8.81 22.44
CA ALA A 178 -20.29 9.05 23.69
C ALA A 178 -19.80 10.50 23.85
N GLY A 179 -19.94 11.34 22.82
CA GLY A 179 -19.56 12.75 22.84
C GLY A 179 -18.06 13.00 22.70
N ASP A 180 -17.26 11.98 22.39
CA ASP A 180 -15.84 12.14 22.09
C ASP A 180 -15.63 12.24 20.58
N GLU A 181 -15.52 13.46 20.08
CA GLU A 181 -15.37 13.74 18.63
C GLU A 181 -14.03 13.25 18.06
N THR A 182 -13.05 12.94 18.92
CA THR A 182 -11.69 12.55 18.53
C THR A 182 -11.11 11.48 19.44
N SER A 183 -10.49 10.44 18.89
CA SER A 183 -9.80 9.38 19.65
C SER A 183 -8.30 9.41 19.41
N LEU A 184 -7.50 8.75 20.25
CA LEU A 184 -6.07 8.62 19.98
C LEU A 184 -5.85 7.75 18.74
N ALA A 185 -4.93 8.15 17.88
CA ALA A 185 -4.56 7.37 16.69
C ALA A 185 -4.10 5.95 17.05
N SER A 186 -3.45 5.76 18.21
CA SER A 186 -3.06 4.45 18.71
C SER A 186 -4.23 3.53 19.03
N GLU A 187 -5.41 4.08 19.30
CA GLU A 187 -6.64 3.33 19.55
C GLU A 187 -7.38 3.09 18.25
N GLU A 188 -7.62 4.15 17.47
CA GLU A 188 -8.37 4.11 16.21
C GLU A 188 -7.69 3.23 15.15
N TYR A 189 -6.36 3.30 15.04
CA TYR A 189 -5.57 2.53 14.08
C TYR A 189 -4.85 1.33 14.70
N LEU A 190 -5.27 0.84 15.87
CA LEU A 190 -4.58 -0.23 16.59
C LEU A 190 -4.27 -1.45 15.71
N LEU A 191 -5.30 -1.98 15.02
CA LEU A 191 -5.16 -3.16 14.17
C LEU A 191 -4.30 -2.86 12.93
N THR A 192 -4.49 -1.71 12.29
CA THR A 192 -3.73 -1.31 11.10
C THR A 192 -2.26 -1.07 11.42
N LEU A 193 -1.94 -0.44 12.56
CA LEU A 193 -0.59 -0.25 13.07
C LEU A 193 0.08 -1.59 13.39
N ALA A 194 -0.64 -2.50 14.07
CA ALA A 194 -0.13 -3.83 14.34
C ALA A 194 0.17 -4.60 13.05
N GLN A 195 -0.72 -4.52 12.05
CA GLN A 195 -0.56 -5.18 10.76
C GLN A 195 0.61 -4.59 9.95
N LEU A 196 0.79 -3.27 9.98
CA LEU A 196 1.92 -2.61 9.34
C LEU A 196 3.25 -3.06 9.95
N LYS A 197 3.36 -3.06 11.30
CA LYS A 197 4.54 -3.58 12.00
C LYS A 197 4.81 -5.05 11.66
N TYR A 198 3.75 -5.87 11.59
CA TYR A 198 3.88 -7.27 11.22
C TYR A 198 4.35 -7.43 9.76
N SER A 199 3.90 -6.56 8.85
CA SER A 199 4.33 -6.56 7.46
C SER A 199 5.83 -6.30 7.28
N PHE A 200 6.44 -5.47 8.14
CA PHE A 200 7.91 -5.33 8.17
C PHE A 200 8.63 -6.62 8.59
N ARG A 201 8.05 -7.41 9.50
CA ARG A 201 8.63 -8.71 9.90
C ARG A 201 8.54 -9.71 8.75
N GLU A 202 7.42 -9.71 8.04
CA GLU A 202 7.22 -10.56 6.85
C GLU A 202 8.18 -10.18 5.72
N ASP A 203 8.40 -8.89 5.49
CA ASP A 203 9.39 -8.37 4.56
C ASP A 203 10.80 -8.88 4.91
N ALA A 204 11.22 -8.73 6.18
CA ALA A 204 12.52 -9.23 6.65
C ALA A 204 12.65 -10.76 6.57
N CYS A 205 11.56 -11.49 6.81
CA CYS A 205 11.54 -12.96 6.67
C CYS A 205 11.56 -13.42 5.21
N GLY A 206 10.98 -12.63 4.29
CA GLY A 206 10.88 -12.93 2.87
C GLY A 206 9.99 -14.13 2.52
N ARG A 207 9.18 -14.64 3.46
CA ARG A 207 8.38 -15.86 3.28
C ARG A 207 7.11 -15.68 2.44
N VAL A 208 6.48 -14.50 2.51
CA VAL A 208 5.28 -14.16 1.72
C VAL A 208 5.52 -12.88 0.94
N LYS A 209 5.55 -12.99 -0.40
CA LYS A 209 5.71 -11.85 -1.30
C LYS A 209 4.42 -11.05 -1.37
N GLY A 210 4.54 -9.72 -1.33
CA GLY A 210 3.40 -8.82 -1.34
C GLY A 210 2.57 -8.83 -0.04
N TYR A 211 3.10 -9.35 1.07
CA TYR A 211 2.35 -9.42 2.33
C TYR A 211 1.83 -8.07 2.82
N PHE A 212 2.50 -6.96 2.47
CA PHE A 212 2.07 -5.60 2.77
C PHE A 212 0.63 -5.28 2.31
N LEU A 213 0.10 -6.00 1.31
CA LEU A 213 -1.29 -5.88 0.86
C LEU A 213 -2.32 -6.25 1.94
N SER A 214 -1.93 -7.07 2.92
CA SER A 214 -2.77 -7.42 4.06
C SER A 214 -3.18 -6.21 4.90
N MET A 215 -2.33 -5.16 4.95
CA MET A 215 -2.64 -3.91 5.63
C MET A 215 -3.89 -3.24 5.05
N ILE A 216 -4.11 -3.35 3.74
CA ILE A 216 -5.30 -2.79 3.08
C ILE A 216 -6.56 -3.49 3.62
N GLY A 217 -6.54 -4.83 3.69
CA GLY A 217 -7.65 -5.62 4.19
C GLY A 217 -7.97 -5.35 5.66
N ILE A 218 -6.94 -5.25 6.51
CA ILE A 218 -7.09 -4.97 7.95
C ILE A 218 -7.51 -3.52 8.21
N GLY A 219 -6.95 -2.56 7.47
CA GLY A 219 -7.29 -1.14 7.62
C GLY A 219 -8.71 -0.80 7.13
N GLY A 220 -9.25 -1.58 6.20
CA GLY A 220 -10.65 -1.46 5.79
C GLY A 220 -10.97 -0.16 5.06
N ARG A 221 -12.27 0.15 4.98
CA ARG A 221 -12.77 1.34 4.27
C ARG A 221 -12.56 2.62 5.08
N GLU A 222 -12.44 2.49 6.38
CA GLU A 222 -12.23 3.55 7.36
C GLU A 222 -10.83 4.16 7.14
N PHE A 223 -9.80 3.32 7.09
CA PHE A 223 -8.43 3.77 6.79
C PHE A 223 -8.32 4.39 5.38
N LEU A 224 -8.97 3.79 4.37
CA LEU A 224 -9.01 4.39 3.02
C LEU A 224 -9.71 5.75 3.02
N THR A 225 -10.81 5.89 3.76
CA THR A 225 -11.51 7.17 3.92
C THR A 225 -10.60 8.21 4.56
N ALA A 226 -9.83 7.84 5.58
CA ALA A 226 -8.86 8.73 6.22
C ALA A 226 -7.75 9.18 5.25
N ILE A 227 -7.21 8.27 4.43
CA ILE A 227 -6.25 8.60 3.36
C ILE A 227 -6.85 9.62 2.38
N LYS A 228 -8.09 9.38 1.91
CA LYS A 228 -8.80 10.28 0.99
C LYS A 228 -9.04 11.67 1.59
N LYS A 229 -9.29 11.73 2.90
CA LYS A 229 -9.43 12.98 3.66
C LYS A 229 -8.08 13.63 3.99
N ARG A 230 -6.96 13.05 3.54
CA ARG A 230 -5.60 13.53 3.80
C ARG A 230 -5.30 13.64 5.29
N GLU A 231 -5.85 12.72 6.08
CA GLU A 231 -5.63 12.73 7.53
C GLU A 231 -4.14 12.49 7.83
N PRO A 232 -3.49 13.36 8.64
CA PRO A 232 -2.04 13.31 8.81
C PRO A 232 -1.51 11.95 9.30
N MET A 233 -2.18 11.31 10.25
CA MET A 233 -1.73 10.01 10.77
C MET A 233 -1.88 8.89 9.73
N ALA A 234 -2.99 8.85 9.00
CA ALA A 234 -3.20 7.86 7.95
C ALA A 234 -2.16 8.00 6.83
N LEU A 235 -1.86 9.23 6.41
CA LEU A 235 -0.80 9.52 5.46
C LEU A 235 0.58 9.15 6.01
N PHE A 236 0.85 9.38 7.29
CA PHE A 236 2.12 9.00 7.90
C PHE A 236 2.31 7.48 7.91
N MET A 237 1.28 6.70 8.26
CA MET A 237 1.29 5.24 8.13
C MET A 237 1.48 4.79 6.68
N LEU A 238 0.90 5.53 5.72
CA LEU A 238 1.04 5.27 4.30
C LEU A 238 2.49 5.45 3.81
N MET A 239 3.28 6.36 4.40
CA MET A 239 4.72 6.46 4.10
C MET A 239 5.48 5.19 4.46
N TYR A 240 5.19 4.58 5.62
CA TYR A 240 5.79 3.31 6.02
C TYR A 240 5.36 2.15 5.11
N LEU A 241 4.11 2.16 4.62
CA LEU A 241 3.70 1.23 3.58
C LEU A 241 4.47 1.47 2.27
N GLY A 242 4.72 2.73 1.92
CA GLY A 242 5.56 3.10 0.77
C GLY A 242 6.96 2.50 0.83
N VAL A 243 7.55 2.39 2.03
CA VAL A 243 8.84 1.69 2.22
C VAL A 243 8.72 0.22 1.88
N LEU A 244 7.67 -0.47 2.34
CA LEU A 244 7.42 -1.88 2.02
C LEU A 244 7.17 -2.07 0.52
N MET A 245 6.46 -1.14 -0.13
CA MET A 245 6.26 -1.15 -1.57
C MET A 245 7.59 -1.01 -2.33
N ASP A 246 8.44 -0.05 -1.96
CA ASP A 246 9.75 0.14 -2.59
C ASP A 246 10.69 -1.05 -2.39
N ARG A 247 10.67 -1.68 -1.20
CA ARG A 247 11.43 -2.92 -0.97
C ARG A 247 10.89 -4.06 -1.83
N ALA A 248 9.57 -4.21 -1.93
CA ALA A 248 8.95 -5.25 -2.73
C ALA A 248 9.23 -5.09 -4.24
N SER A 249 9.35 -3.86 -4.76
CA SER A 249 9.60 -3.63 -6.19
C SER A 249 10.93 -4.22 -6.70
N LYS A 250 11.85 -4.52 -5.79
CA LYS A 250 13.15 -5.19 -6.08
C LYS A 250 12.99 -6.67 -6.39
N ASP A 251 11.84 -7.26 -6.04
CA ASP A 251 11.51 -8.65 -6.34
C ASP A 251 10.72 -8.73 -7.66
N TYR A 252 11.13 -9.62 -8.56
CA TYR A 252 10.45 -9.82 -9.84
C TYR A 252 8.98 -10.25 -9.67
N MET A 253 8.59 -10.81 -8.52
CA MET A 253 7.20 -11.17 -8.21
C MET A 253 6.30 -9.96 -7.94
N SER A 254 6.89 -8.79 -7.65
CA SER A 254 6.17 -7.54 -7.39
C SER A 254 6.59 -6.45 -8.37
N TRP A 255 6.95 -6.86 -9.60
CA TRP A 255 7.32 -5.97 -10.70
C TRP A 255 6.30 -4.83 -10.92
N TRP A 256 5.03 -5.10 -10.66
CA TRP A 256 3.90 -4.19 -10.82
C TRP A 256 3.96 -2.97 -9.87
N VAL A 257 4.76 -3.04 -8.80
CA VAL A 257 4.95 -1.91 -7.88
C VAL A 257 5.79 -0.81 -8.52
N GLY A 258 6.81 -1.17 -9.29
CA GLY A 258 7.71 -0.21 -9.94
C GLY A 258 8.29 0.84 -8.97
N LEU A 259 8.22 2.12 -9.34
CA LEU A 259 8.69 3.25 -8.53
C LEU A 259 7.64 3.79 -7.55
N ALA A 260 6.47 3.16 -7.47
CA ALA A 260 5.33 3.70 -6.73
C ALA A 260 5.62 3.97 -5.25
N GLY A 261 6.41 3.13 -4.58
CA GLY A 261 6.76 3.31 -3.18
C GLY A 261 7.54 4.62 -2.94
N ARG A 262 8.57 4.85 -3.76
CA ARG A 262 9.37 6.08 -3.74
C ARG A 262 8.54 7.31 -4.10
N GLU A 263 7.79 7.27 -5.20
CA GLU A 263 6.94 8.38 -5.64
C GLU A 263 5.90 8.74 -4.56
N LEU A 264 5.29 7.73 -3.93
CA LEU A 264 4.30 7.91 -2.88
C LEU A 264 4.90 8.60 -1.65
N ILE A 265 6.09 8.18 -1.21
CA ILE A 265 6.79 8.82 -0.10
C ILE A 265 7.16 10.26 -0.45
N GLU A 266 7.59 10.53 -1.67
CA GLU A 266 7.92 11.88 -2.14
C GLU A 266 6.69 12.81 -2.08
N GLU A 267 5.56 12.38 -2.66
CA GLU A 267 4.30 13.14 -2.65
C GLU A 267 3.77 13.34 -1.22
N VAL A 268 3.68 12.26 -0.43
CA VAL A 268 3.13 12.31 0.93
C VAL A 268 4.03 13.11 1.88
N SER A 269 5.35 13.11 1.69
CA SER A 269 6.26 13.98 2.45
C SER A 269 5.88 15.45 2.31
N GLY A 270 5.58 15.91 1.10
CA GLY A 270 5.18 17.29 0.84
C GLY A 270 3.82 17.64 1.46
N LEU A 271 2.88 16.69 1.43
CA LEU A 271 1.56 16.88 2.07
C LEU A 271 1.66 16.99 3.60
N LEU A 272 2.64 16.32 4.22
CA LEU A 272 2.81 16.29 5.66
C LEU A 272 3.77 17.36 6.20
N GLU A 273 4.45 18.12 5.33
CA GLU A 273 5.51 19.07 5.70
C GLU A 273 5.06 20.08 6.79
N HIS A 274 3.81 20.53 6.74
CA HIS A 274 3.23 21.48 7.70
C HIS A 274 2.13 20.87 8.58
N SER A 275 2.04 19.55 8.63
CA SER A 275 1.01 18.84 9.41
C SER A 275 1.38 18.71 10.89
N SER A 276 0.44 18.23 11.71
CA SER A 276 0.72 17.88 13.11
C SER A 276 1.82 16.82 13.28
N ILE A 277 2.03 15.97 12.27
CA ILE A 277 3.11 14.97 12.27
C ILE A 277 4.48 15.64 12.29
N SER A 278 4.69 16.69 11.48
CA SER A 278 6.00 17.35 11.35
C SER A 278 6.38 18.22 12.55
N GLN A 279 5.42 18.51 13.43
CA GLN A 279 5.62 19.22 14.70
C GLN A 279 6.07 18.29 15.83
N ILE A 280 5.92 16.97 15.67
CA ILE A 280 6.38 15.97 16.63
C ILE A 280 7.80 15.54 16.21
N PRO A 281 8.82 15.61 17.09
CA PRO A 281 10.19 15.19 16.75
C PRO A 281 10.26 13.78 16.15
N GLU A 282 9.61 12.80 16.77
CA GLU A 282 9.55 11.42 16.28
C GLU A 282 8.81 11.31 14.94
N GLY A 283 7.85 12.19 14.68
CA GLY A 283 7.14 12.29 13.40
C GLY A 283 8.06 12.74 12.28
N ARG A 284 8.80 13.83 12.50
CA ARG A 284 9.81 14.33 11.54
C ARG A 284 10.91 13.30 11.30
N GLU A 285 11.42 12.67 12.34
CA GLU A 285 12.44 11.63 12.22
C GLU A 285 11.91 10.40 11.45
N GLY A 286 10.67 9.98 11.72
CA GLY A 286 10.03 8.89 10.98
C GLY A 286 9.82 9.24 9.50
N MET A 287 9.38 10.47 9.19
CA MET A 287 9.27 10.94 7.80
C MET A 287 10.64 10.95 7.12
N SER A 288 11.68 11.45 7.80
CA SER A 288 13.05 11.44 7.29
C SER A 288 13.56 10.02 7.02
N TRP A 289 13.32 9.10 7.94
CA TRP A 289 13.68 7.69 7.79
C TRP A 289 13.00 7.06 6.56
N THR A 290 11.69 7.22 6.39
CA THR A 290 10.98 6.65 5.23
C THR A 290 11.53 7.18 3.90
N ARG A 291 11.90 8.46 3.83
CA ARG A 291 12.56 9.06 2.65
C ARG A 291 13.91 8.42 2.37
N GLN A 292 14.74 8.23 3.39
CA GLN A 292 16.06 7.60 3.25
C GLN A 292 15.97 6.15 2.75
N GLN A 293 14.96 5.39 3.22
CA GLN A 293 14.77 3.98 2.81
C GLN A 293 14.55 3.82 1.29
N VAL A 294 14.06 4.86 0.63
CA VAL A 294 13.78 4.87 -0.83
C VAL A 294 14.75 5.78 -1.61
N GLY A 295 15.87 6.17 -0.98
CA GLY A 295 16.92 6.97 -1.62
C GLY A 295 16.58 8.44 -1.83
N LEU A 296 15.57 8.98 -1.15
CA LEU A 296 15.27 10.41 -1.13
C LEU A 296 16.11 11.12 -0.05
N ALA A 297 16.37 12.41 -0.26
CA ALA A 297 17.06 13.23 0.74
C ALA A 297 16.26 13.31 2.05
N PRO A 298 16.89 13.25 3.23
CA PRO A 298 16.22 13.44 4.51
C PRO A 298 15.57 14.82 4.61
N LEU A 299 14.57 14.96 5.47
CA LEU A 299 14.02 16.28 5.77
C LEU A 299 15.06 17.07 6.56
N THR A 300 15.40 18.27 6.10
CA THR A 300 16.31 19.17 6.81
C THR A 300 15.69 19.55 8.16
N THR A 301 16.44 19.38 9.24
CA THR A 301 16.16 20.04 10.52
C THR A 301 16.26 21.54 10.30
N ASN A 302 15.25 22.30 10.73
CA ASN A 302 15.22 23.77 10.63
C ASN A 302 16.38 24.44 11.40
N ASP A 303 17.17 23.68 12.16
CA ASP A 303 18.37 24.13 12.85
C ASP A 303 19.42 24.76 11.89
N ALA A 304 19.43 24.37 10.61
CA ALA A 304 20.33 24.97 9.63
C ALA A 304 19.97 26.42 9.26
N ILE A 305 18.68 26.80 9.37
CA ILE A 305 18.23 28.18 9.11
C ILE A 305 18.52 29.05 10.33
N GLU A 306 18.41 28.52 11.55
CA GLU A 306 18.81 29.25 12.77
C GLU A 306 20.33 29.36 12.93
N GLU A 307 21.12 28.36 12.53
CA GLU A 307 22.59 28.47 12.50
C GLU A 307 23.06 29.44 11.41
N GLN A 308 22.46 29.44 10.20
CA GLN A 308 22.80 30.44 9.18
C GLN A 308 22.32 31.86 9.54
N ALA A 309 21.18 31.99 10.22
CA ALA A 309 20.72 33.28 10.75
C ALA A 309 21.60 33.76 11.92
N CYS A 310 22.03 32.88 12.83
CA CYS A 310 22.96 33.22 13.91
C CYS A 310 24.35 33.57 13.38
N CYS A 311 24.89 32.80 12.42
CA CYS A 311 26.17 33.10 11.78
C CYS A 311 26.12 34.47 11.08
N SER A 312 25.09 34.74 10.29
CA SER A 312 24.94 36.03 9.59
C SER A 312 24.73 37.23 10.53
N LEU A 313 24.01 37.05 11.65
CA LEU A 313 23.88 38.09 12.69
C LEU A 313 25.20 38.34 13.45
N SER A 314 25.96 37.28 13.73
CA SER A 314 27.27 37.41 14.40
C SER A 314 28.31 38.10 13.50
N GLU A 315 28.29 37.83 12.20
CA GLU A 315 29.15 38.52 11.20
C GLU A 315 28.77 40.00 11.04
N LEU A 316 27.48 40.34 11.09
CA LEU A 316 27.01 41.73 11.09
C LEU A 316 27.41 42.49 12.37
N SER A 317 27.48 41.82 13.53
CA SER A 317 27.91 42.43 14.80
C SER A 317 29.41 42.76 14.85
N LEU A 318 30.23 42.02 14.09
CA LEU A 318 31.68 42.26 13.98
C LEU A 318 32.02 43.37 12.96
N ALA A 319 31.08 43.73 12.09
CA ALA A 319 31.24 44.77 11.07
C ALA A 319 30.98 46.20 11.59
N PHE A 320 30.38 46.36 12.77
CA PHE A 320 30.15 47.67 13.40
C PHE A 320 30.64 47.67 14.85
N PRO A 321 31.91 48.06 15.11
CA PRO A 321 32.32 48.37 16.47
C PRO A 321 31.54 49.61 16.92
N VAL A 322 30.74 49.44 17.97
CA VAL A 322 30.10 50.53 18.71
C VAL A 322 31.21 51.44 19.23
N ALA A 323 31.36 52.61 18.62
CA ALA A 323 32.19 53.68 19.15
C ALA A 323 31.48 54.28 20.38
N MET A 324 32.22 54.36 21.48
CA MET A 324 31.84 54.96 22.76
C MET A 324 31.66 56.48 22.64
#